data_AF-A0A951D2I3-F1
#
_entry.id   AF-A0A951D2I3-F1
#
_cell.length_a   1.000
_cell.length_b   1.000
_cell.length_c   1.000
_cell.angle_alpha   90.00
_cell.angle_beta   90.00
_cell.angle_gamma   90.00
#
_symmetry.space_group_name_H-M   'P 1'
#
loop_
_entity.id
_entity.type
_entity.pdbx_description
1 polymer ?
#
loop_
_entity_poly.entity_id
_entity_poly.type
_entity_poly.pdbx_seq_one_letter_code
_entity_poly.pdbx_strand_id
1 'polypeptide(L)'
;ELIIQLSHDRPSHIVVPALHRNRAEIRRIFLDHMPDAPRDLTDDPHALAEAARLHLRRLFLNTKVAVSGANFAIADTGGLLVAESEGNGRMCLTLPETLISVVGIEKLIPRFSDLEVFLQLLPRSATGERMNPYNSVWTGVTENDGPKHVHIVLLDNGRTKALADHTGRQALRCIRCAACLNVCPVYQRTGGHAYGATYPGPIGAILTPLLVGIEHAPQLPFASSLCGACYEVCPVEIDIPTVLVKLRHDAVTAKPHKAQDATFAAAAQAMGGRRRWTAALRSARLLRLVRHAAPPPLSRWTRTRDLPDPPPQPLRDWWAKRK
;
A
#
# COMPACT_ATOMS: atom_id res chain seq x y z
N GLU A 1 -13.20 6.13 -7.55
CA GLU A 1 -13.81 6.41 -6.23
C GLU A 1 -15.30 6.11 -6.16
N LEU A 2 -16.15 6.64 -7.06
CA LEU A 2 -17.61 6.49 -7.04
C LEU A 2 -18.11 5.05 -6.77
N ILE A 3 -17.57 4.05 -7.47
CA ILE A 3 -17.96 2.63 -7.30
C ILE A 3 -17.81 2.18 -5.84
N ILE A 4 -16.68 2.51 -5.21
CA ILE A 4 -16.36 2.13 -3.83
C ILE A 4 -17.29 2.85 -2.84
N GLN A 5 -17.59 4.11 -3.10
CA GLN A 5 -18.50 4.91 -2.27
C GLN A 5 -19.93 4.36 -2.30
N LEU A 6 -20.44 4.03 -3.49
CA LEU A 6 -21.78 3.47 -3.65
C LEU A 6 -21.91 2.09 -3.00
N SER A 7 -20.86 1.27 -3.05
CA SER A 7 -20.87 -0.07 -2.45
C SER A 7 -20.43 -0.10 -0.98
N HIS A 8 -20.17 1.05 -0.35
CA HIS A 8 -19.62 1.17 1.01
C HIS A 8 -18.38 0.28 1.26
N ASP A 9 -17.52 0.16 0.26
CA ASP A 9 -16.33 -0.71 0.31
C ASP A 9 -15.06 0.11 0.60
N ARG A 10 -13.90 -0.55 0.66
CA ARG A 10 -12.59 0.08 0.79
C ARG A 10 -11.80 -0.01 -0.52
N PRO A 11 -10.95 0.97 -0.83
CA PRO A 11 -10.10 0.92 -2.02
C PRO A 11 -9.08 -0.22 -1.91
N SER A 12 -8.85 -0.95 -3.01
CA SER A 12 -7.81 -1.99 -3.07
C SER A 12 -6.53 -1.52 -3.76
N HIS A 13 -6.55 -0.38 -4.45
CA HIS A 13 -5.41 0.16 -5.21
C HIS A 13 -5.41 1.68 -5.17
N ILE A 14 -4.23 2.31 -5.21
CA ILE A 14 -4.07 3.76 -5.05
C ILE A 14 -4.55 4.54 -6.28
N VAL A 15 -4.21 4.08 -7.50
CA VAL A 15 -4.63 4.71 -8.76
C VAL A 15 -6.02 4.24 -9.23
N VAL A 16 -6.34 2.95 -9.09
CA VAL A 16 -7.62 2.37 -9.54
C VAL A 16 -8.38 1.76 -8.34
N PRO A 17 -9.04 2.56 -7.48
CA PRO A 17 -9.62 2.12 -6.21
C PRO A 17 -10.46 0.84 -6.25
N ALA A 18 -11.23 0.66 -7.33
CA ALA A 18 -12.15 -0.46 -7.54
C ALA A 18 -11.56 -1.61 -8.38
N LEU A 19 -10.23 -1.76 -8.45
CA LEU A 19 -9.58 -2.80 -9.27
C LEU A 19 -10.07 -4.24 -8.96
N HIS A 20 -10.55 -4.49 -7.74
CA HIS A 20 -11.08 -5.78 -7.33
C HIS A 20 -12.53 -6.05 -7.78
N ARG A 21 -13.19 -5.07 -8.42
CA ARG A 21 -14.57 -5.21 -8.92
C ARG A 21 -14.57 -5.44 -10.41
N ASN A 22 -15.32 -6.44 -10.85
CA ASN A 22 -15.53 -6.68 -12.28
C ASN A 22 -16.69 -5.84 -12.83
N ARG A 23 -16.81 -5.79 -14.16
CA ARG A 23 -17.80 -4.95 -14.87
C ARG A 23 -19.25 -5.31 -14.53
N ALA A 24 -19.57 -6.58 -14.37
CA ALA A 24 -20.91 -7.03 -14.01
C ALA A 24 -21.28 -6.62 -12.57
N GLU A 25 -20.32 -6.66 -11.65
CA GLU A 25 -20.52 -6.13 -10.29
C GLU A 25 -20.72 -4.61 -10.30
N ILE A 26 -19.90 -3.87 -11.06
CA ILE A 26 -20.02 -2.41 -11.19
C ILE A 26 -21.41 -2.04 -11.74
N ARG A 27 -21.86 -2.73 -12.79
CA ARG A 27 -23.20 -2.56 -13.35
C ARG A 27 -24.29 -2.73 -12.28
N ARG A 28 -24.20 -3.79 -11.48
CA ARG A 28 -25.18 -4.05 -10.41
C ARG A 28 -25.13 -2.95 -9.34
N ILE A 29 -23.95 -2.53 -8.91
CA ILE A 29 -23.78 -1.40 -7.98
C ILE A 29 -24.47 -0.14 -8.52
N PHE A 30 -24.31 0.16 -9.81
CA PHE A 30 -24.95 1.33 -10.41
C PHE A 30 -26.47 1.20 -10.43
N LEU A 31 -27.01 0.05 -10.83
CA LEU A 31 -28.46 -0.18 -10.84
C LEU A 31 -29.08 -0.15 -9.44
N ASP A 32 -28.37 -0.65 -8.43
CA ASP A 32 -28.88 -0.75 -7.06
C ASP A 32 -28.80 0.61 -6.33
N HIS A 33 -27.80 1.45 -6.64
CA HIS A 33 -27.49 2.64 -5.85
C HIS A 33 -27.57 3.98 -6.59
N MET A 34 -27.64 4.00 -7.93
CA MET A 34 -27.88 5.22 -8.70
C MET A 34 -29.35 5.27 -9.15
N PRO A 35 -30.20 6.16 -8.59
CA PRO A 35 -31.61 6.26 -8.95
C PRO A 35 -31.86 6.58 -10.43
N ASP A 36 -30.87 7.16 -11.09
CA ASP A 36 -30.89 7.59 -12.49
C ASP A 36 -30.16 6.63 -13.43
N ALA A 37 -29.64 5.49 -12.95
CA ALA A 37 -29.03 4.50 -13.83
C ALA A 37 -30.09 3.98 -14.83
N PRO A 38 -29.75 3.90 -16.13
CA PRO A 38 -30.65 3.30 -17.12
C PRO A 38 -31.01 1.86 -16.73
N ARG A 39 -32.29 1.49 -16.80
CA ARG A 39 -32.74 0.14 -16.41
C ARG A 39 -32.15 -0.96 -17.31
N ASP A 40 -31.86 -0.61 -18.55
CA ASP A 40 -31.23 -1.43 -19.59
C ASP A 40 -29.70 -1.28 -19.63
N LEU A 41 -29.09 -0.63 -18.63
CA LEU A 41 -27.63 -0.47 -18.53
C LEU A 41 -26.94 -1.81 -18.74
N THR A 42 -25.93 -1.86 -19.62
CA THR A 42 -25.11 -3.04 -19.90
C THR A 42 -23.81 -3.00 -19.09
N ASP A 43 -23.02 -4.08 -19.13
CA ASP A 43 -21.67 -4.12 -18.54
C ASP A 43 -20.57 -3.68 -19.53
N ASP A 44 -20.98 -3.06 -20.64
CA ASP A 44 -20.08 -2.44 -21.59
C ASP A 44 -19.35 -1.24 -20.94
N PRO A 45 -18.02 -1.13 -21.05
CA PRO A 45 -17.27 -0.06 -20.39
C PRO A 45 -17.73 1.35 -20.76
N HIS A 46 -18.14 1.59 -22.02
CA HIS A 46 -18.60 2.90 -22.44
C HIS A 46 -19.97 3.23 -21.82
N ALA A 47 -20.89 2.27 -21.79
CA ALA A 47 -22.19 2.43 -21.14
C ALA A 47 -22.04 2.72 -19.63
N LEU A 48 -21.17 1.99 -18.94
CA LEU A 48 -20.88 2.21 -17.51
C LEU A 48 -20.25 3.58 -17.25
N ALA A 49 -19.27 3.98 -18.06
CA ALA A 49 -18.63 5.28 -17.93
C ALA A 49 -19.61 6.43 -18.16
N GLU A 50 -20.50 6.31 -19.15
CA GLU A 50 -21.52 7.32 -19.45
C GLU A 50 -22.56 7.44 -18.32
N ALA A 51 -23.03 6.32 -17.77
CA ALA A 51 -23.93 6.33 -16.62
C ALA A 51 -23.28 7.03 -15.41
N ALA A 52 -22.03 6.69 -15.10
CA ALA A 52 -21.29 7.35 -14.02
C ALA A 52 -21.10 8.86 -14.29
N ARG A 53 -20.79 9.25 -15.53
CA ARG A 53 -20.59 10.65 -15.93
C ARG A 53 -21.87 11.46 -15.74
N LEU A 54 -23.01 10.98 -16.23
CA LEU A 54 -24.30 11.65 -16.09
C LEU A 54 -24.70 11.79 -14.62
N HIS A 55 -24.50 10.72 -13.84
CA HIS A 55 -24.76 10.73 -12.40
C HIS A 55 -23.93 11.80 -11.68
N LEU A 56 -22.60 11.76 -11.85
CA LEU A 56 -21.67 12.69 -11.23
C LEU A 56 -21.90 14.13 -11.67
N ARG A 57 -22.24 14.38 -12.94
CA ARG A 57 -22.50 15.73 -13.45
C ARG A 57 -23.63 16.42 -12.70
N ARG A 58 -24.70 15.69 -12.38
CA ARG A 58 -25.81 16.25 -11.58
C ARG A 58 -25.37 16.54 -10.14
N LEU A 59 -24.54 15.69 -9.54
CA LEU A 59 -24.00 15.96 -8.20
C LEU A 59 -23.14 17.23 -8.21
N PHE A 60 -22.19 17.35 -9.14
CA PHE A 60 -21.29 18.51 -9.20
C PHE A 60 -22.02 19.83 -9.38
N LEU A 61 -23.09 19.87 -10.19
CA LEU A 61 -23.87 21.08 -10.43
C LEU A 61 -24.72 21.53 -9.22
N ASN A 62 -25.01 20.63 -8.28
CA ASN A 62 -25.86 20.94 -7.12
C ASN A 62 -25.07 21.01 -5.80
N THR A 63 -23.79 20.66 -5.81
CA THR A 63 -22.97 20.58 -4.60
C THR A 63 -22.30 21.92 -4.30
N LYS A 64 -22.56 22.47 -3.10
CA LYS A 64 -22.00 23.77 -2.66
C LYS A 64 -20.59 23.68 -2.07
N VAL A 65 -20.21 22.52 -1.56
CA VAL A 65 -18.92 22.31 -0.89
C VAL A 65 -18.24 21.09 -1.48
N ALA A 66 -17.00 21.25 -1.94
CA ALA A 66 -16.15 20.12 -2.31
C ALA A 66 -14.95 19.97 -1.38
N VAL A 67 -14.56 18.71 -1.20
CA VAL A 67 -13.31 18.32 -0.58
C VAL A 67 -12.43 17.70 -1.65
N SER A 68 -11.20 18.19 -1.76
CA SER A 68 -10.19 17.67 -2.68
C SER A 68 -8.90 17.33 -1.93
N GLY A 69 -8.05 16.54 -2.58
CA GLY A 69 -6.63 16.46 -2.25
C GLY A 69 -5.79 17.15 -3.31
N ALA A 70 -4.47 17.01 -3.21
CA ALA A 70 -3.55 17.44 -4.27
C ALA A 70 -2.46 16.39 -4.47
N ASN A 71 -2.05 16.20 -5.73
CA ASN A 71 -0.86 15.41 -6.06
C ASN A 71 0.41 16.15 -5.62
N PHE A 72 0.44 17.47 -5.82
CA PHE A 72 1.53 18.38 -5.48
C PHE A 72 1.00 19.72 -4.96
N ALA A 73 1.74 20.31 -4.01
CA ALA A 73 1.56 21.69 -3.56
C ALA A 73 2.83 22.48 -3.87
N ILE A 74 2.70 23.69 -4.40
CA ILE A 74 3.81 24.44 -4.98
C ILE A 74 4.08 25.65 -4.09
N ALA A 75 5.25 25.66 -3.44
CA ALA A 75 5.53 26.62 -2.37
C ALA A 75 5.70 28.06 -2.87
N ASP A 76 6.36 28.27 -4.02
CA ASP A 76 6.65 29.61 -4.54
C ASP A 76 5.41 30.39 -5.01
N THR A 77 4.43 29.67 -5.57
CA THR A 77 3.22 30.22 -6.19
C THR A 77 1.98 30.04 -5.33
N GLY A 78 2.04 29.19 -4.29
CA GLY A 78 0.88 28.80 -3.50
C GLY A 78 -0.14 27.94 -4.27
N GLY A 79 0.27 27.36 -5.41
CA GLY A 79 -0.59 26.54 -6.25
C GLY A 79 -0.73 25.10 -5.76
N LEU A 80 -1.88 24.49 -6.04
CA LEU A 80 -2.11 23.06 -5.86
C LEU A 80 -2.34 22.42 -7.23
N LEU A 81 -1.85 21.19 -7.43
CA LEU A 81 -2.06 20.42 -8.66
C LEU A 81 -2.79 19.11 -8.38
N VAL A 82 -3.79 18.82 -9.20
CA VAL A 82 -4.42 17.51 -9.34
C VAL A 82 -4.20 16.99 -10.76
N ALA A 83 -3.70 15.76 -10.85
CA ALA A 83 -3.57 15.01 -12.09
C ALA A 83 -4.66 13.93 -12.14
N GLU A 84 -5.40 13.86 -13.23
CA GLU A 84 -6.51 12.92 -13.40
C GLU A 84 -6.73 12.52 -14.87
N SER A 85 -7.57 11.51 -15.09
CA SER A 85 -7.86 10.99 -16.43
C SER A 85 -9.31 11.25 -16.87
N GLU A 86 -10.20 11.62 -15.95
CA GLU A 86 -11.65 11.69 -16.19
C GLU A 86 -12.22 13.12 -16.20
N GLY A 87 -11.50 14.10 -15.64
CA GLY A 87 -11.93 15.50 -15.57
C GLY A 87 -12.93 15.82 -14.44
N ASN A 88 -13.18 14.85 -13.55
CA ASN A 88 -14.08 15.00 -12.42
C ASN A 88 -13.48 15.88 -11.32
N GLY A 89 -12.18 15.73 -11.06
CA GLY A 89 -11.41 16.56 -10.16
C GLY A 89 -11.56 18.04 -10.51
N ARG A 90 -11.36 18.42 -11.77
CA ARG A 90 -11.55 19.81 -12.22
C ARG A 90 -12.95 20.33 -11.90
N MET A 91 -14.00 19.52 -12.12
CA MET A 91 -15.37 19.92 -11.76
C MET A 91 -15.53 20.16 -10.25
N CYS A 92 -14.91 19.35 -9.39
CA CYS A 92 -14.86 19.57 -7.94
C CYS A 92 -14.11 20.86 -7.56
N LEU A 93 -13.14 21.29 -8.37
CA LEU A 93 -12.31 22.46 -8.09
C LEU A 93 -12.97 23.78 -8.54
N THR A 94 -13.86 23.75 -9.53
CA THR A 94 -14.39 24.98 -10.15
C THR A 94 -15.87 25.26 -9.89
N LEU A 95 -16.71 24.24 -9.69
CA LEU A 95 -18.17 24.42 -9.58
C LEU A 95 -18.67 24.78 -8.17
N PRO A 96 -18.14 24.20 -7.08
CA PRO A 96 -18.63 24.46 -5.73
C PRO A 96 -18.33 25.87 -5.24
N GLU A 97 -19.19 26.42 -4.39
CA GLU A 97 -18.98 27.72 -3.75
C GLU A 97 -17.80 27.69 -2.76
N THR A 98 -17.60 26.57 -2.06
CA THR A 98 -16.51 26.37 -1.11
C THR A 98 -15.66 25.15 -1.47
N LEU A 99 -14.34 25.33 -1.51
CA LEU A 99 -13.37 24.27 -1.75
C LEU A 99 -12.47 24.08 -0.53
N ILE A 100 -12.39 22.84 -0.04
CA ILE A 100 -11.48 22.44 1.02
C ILE A 100 -10.46 21.47 0.44
N SER A 101 -9.18 21.83 0.47
CA SER A 101 -8.09 20.99 -0.03
C SER A 101 -7.30 20.42 1.14
N VAL A 102 -7.32 19.10 1.32
CA VAL A 102 -6.56 18.41 2.36
C VAL A 102 -5.29 17.81 1.73
N VAL A 103 -4.14 18.37 2.09
CA VAL A 103 -2.87 18.07 1.43
C VAL A 103 -1.84 17.66 2.47
N GLY A 104 -1.21 16.51 2.27
CA GLY A 104 -0.10 16.09 3.12
C GLY A 104 1.11 17.01 2.93
N ILE A 105 1.81 17.35 4.02
CA ILE A 105 2.97 18.25 3.96
C ILE A 105 4.14 17.70 3.12
N GLU A 106 4.18 16.39 2.86
CA GLU A 106 5.16 15.73 1.99
C GLU A 106 4.93 16.00 0.50
N LYS A 107 3.78 16.56 0.13
CA LYS A 107 3.42 16.88 -1.26
C LYS A 107 3.98 18.22 -1.74
N LEU A 108 4.65 18.97 -0.86
CA LEU A 108 5.23 20.26 -1.18
C LEU A 108 6.45 20.12 -2.10
N ILE A 109 6.45 20.88 -3.19
CA ILE A 109 7.59 21.09 -4.07
C ILE A 109 7.99 22.57 -4.06
N PRO A 110 9.27 22.90 -4.28
CA PRO A 110 9.73 24.28 -4.14
C PRO A 110 9.17 25.21 -5.21
N ARG A 111 9.30 24.84 -6.49
CA ARG A 111 9.01 25.73 -7.62
C ARG A 111 8.01 25.16 -8.60
N PHE A 112 7.27 26.04 -9.27
CA PHE A 112 6.36 25.63 -10.35
C PHE A 112 7.08 24.86 -11.47
N SER A 113 8.30 25.27 -11.82
CA SER A 113 9.11 24.58 -12.84
C SER A 113 9.44 23.13 -12.49
N ASP A 114 9.47 22.77 -11.20
CA ASP A 114 9.76 21.41 -10.77
C ASP A 114 8.59 20.45 -11.11
N LEU A 115 7.39 20.97 -11.38
CA LEU A 115 6.24 20.16 -11.81
C LEU A 115 6.49 19.39 -13.09
N GLU A 116 7.24 19.96 -14.04
CA GLU A 116 7.49 19.32 -15.34
C GLU A 116 8.05 17.91 -15.16
N VAL A 117 9.02 17.75 -14.26
CA VAL A 117 9.65 16.47 -13.95
C VAL A 117 8.60 15.49 -13.44
N PHE A 118 7.76 15.90 -12.50
CA PHE A 118 6.77 15.02 -11.89
C PHE A 118 5.62 14.67 -12.84
N LEU A 119 5.20 15.60 -13.70
CA LEU A 119 4.17 15.36 -14.73
C LEU A 119 4.67 14.42 -15.83
N GLN A 120 5.98 14.30 -16.02
CA GLN A 120 6.56 13.26 -16.86
C GLN A 120 6.66 11.92 -16.14
N LEU A 121 7.08 11.90 -14.87
CA LEU A 121 7.31 10.66 -14.12
C LEU A 121 6.02 9.95 -13.70
N LEU A 122 5.03 10.69 -13.18
CA LEU A 122 3.83 10.12 -12.57
C LEU A 122 3.01 9.26 -13.54
N PRO A 123 2.50 9.79 -14.68
CA PRO A 123 1.66 9.01 -15.60
C PRO A 123 2.42 7.86 -16.25
N ARG A 124 3.67 8.08 -16.66
CA ARG A 124 4.50 7.05 -17.29
C ARG A 124 4.76 5.87 -16.37
N SER A 125 4.94 6.14 -15.07
CA SER A 125 5.17 5.10 -14.06
C SER A 125 3.86 4.44 -13.58
N ALA A 126 2.74 5.15 -13.66
CA ALA A 126 1.46 4.68 -13.15
C ALA A 126 0.66 3.88 -14.18
N THR A 127 0.31 4.52 -15.28
CA THR A 127 -0.60 4.03 -16.32
C THR A 127 0.11 3.79 -17.65
N GLY A 128 1.38 4.20 -17.78
CA GLY A 128 2.13 4.15 -19.03
C GLY A 128 1.76 5.27 -20.00
N GLU A 129 0.93 6.22 -19.58
CA GLU A 129 0.53 7.38 -20.39
C GLU A 129 1.70 8.36 -20.55
N ARG A 130 1.77 9.04 -21.70
CA ARG A 130 2.79 10.09 -21.93
C ARG A 130 2.66 11.24 -20.94
N MET A 131 1.40 11.60 -20.63
CA MET A 131 0.96 12.62 -19.69
C MET A 131 -0.50 12.33 -19.30
N ASN A 132 -0.92 12.69 -18.09
CA ASN A 132 -2.33 12.61 -17.70
C ASN A 132 -3.19 13.52 -18.62
N PRO A 133 -4.39 13.10 -19.03
CA PRO A 133 -5.29 13.92 -19.85
C PRO A 133 -5.64 15.29 -19.24
N TYR A 134 -5.79 15.35 -17.92
CA TYR A 134 -6.11 16.59 -17.22
C TYR A 134 -5.11 16.86 -16.10
N ASN A 135 -4.52 18.06 -16.12
CA ASN A 135 -3.61 18.55 -15.10
C ASN A 135 -4.09 19.94 -14.71
N SER A 136 -4.79 20.02 -13.58
CA SER A 136 -5.41 21.26 -13.12
C SER A 136 -4.56 21.86 -12.00
N VAL A 137 -4.05 23.07 -12.23
CA VAL A 137 -3.42 23.91 -11.21
C VAL A 137 -4.40 24.98 -10.82
N TRP A 138 -4.60 25.17 -9.52
CA TRP A 138 -5.40 26.27 -9.01
C TRP A 138 -4.68 26.95 -7.84
N THR A 139 -5.04 28.22 -7.64
CA THR A 139 -4.55 29.09 -6.58
C THR A 139 -5.74 29.86 -6.04
N GLY A 140 -5.82 30.05 -4.73
CA GLY A 140 -6.72 31.01 -4.08
C GLY A 140 -8.14 31.09 -4.62
N VAL A 141 -8.75 32.27 -4.46
CA VAL A 141 -10.06 32.62 -5.02
C VAL A 141 -9.86 33.60 -6.17
N THR A 142 -10.67 33.53 -7.21
CA THR A 142 -10.69 34.50 -8.31
C THR A 142 -12.09 35.12 -8.40
N GLU A 143 -12.17 36.44 -8.57
CA GLU A 143 -13.46 37.13 -8.65
C GLU A 143 -14.25 36.64 -9.86
N ASN A 144 -15.51 36.23 -9.63
CA ASN A 144 -16.41 35.70 -10.65
C ASN A 144 -15.93 34.41 -11.37
N ASP A 145 -14.88 33.74 -10.88
CA ASP A 145 -14.36 32.50 -11.45
C ASP A 145 -13.99 31.48 -10.35
N GLY A 146 -14.78 30.40 -10.26
CA GLY A 146 -14.54 29.30 -9.33
C GLY A 146 -15.09 29.49 -7.91
N PRO A 147 -14.52 28.79 -6.92
CA PRO A 147 -14.97 28.85 -5.52
C PRO A 147 -14.79 30.24 -4.91
N LYS A 148 -15.75 30.64 -4.08
CA LYS A 148 -15.75 31.89 -3.29
C LYS A 148 -14.95 31.76 -2.00
N HIS A 149 -14.81 30.55 -1.49
CA HIS A 149 -14.03 30.25 -0.29
C HIS A 149 -13.11 29.07 -0.57
N VAL A 150 -11.80 29.26 -0.31
CA VAL A 150 -10.80 28.20 -0.43
C VAL A 150 -10.10 28.01 0.90
N HIS A 151 -10.13 26.78 1.40
CA HIS A 151 -9.44 26.36 2.62
C HIS A 151 -8.38 25.33 2.26
N ILE A 152 -7.16 25.51 2.77
CA ILE A 152 -6.06 24.56 2.60
C ILE A 152 -5.71 24.00 3.97
N VAL A 153 -5.82 22.68 4.12
CA VAL A 153 -5.46 21.95 5.33
C VAL A 153 -4.17 21.19 5.06
N LEU A 154 -3.07 21.70 5.61
CA LEU A 154 -1.78 21.03 5.59
C LEU A 154 -1.75 19.93 6.66
N LEU A 155 -1.75 18.68 6.21
CA LEU A 155 -1.88 17.52 7.07
C LEU A 155 -0.50 16.92 7.38
N ASP A 156 -0.08 17.04 8.64
CA ASP A 156 1.08 16.29 9.13
C ASP A 156 0.72 14.81 9.34
N ASN A 157 -0.15 14.50 10.30
CA ASN A 157 -0.60 13.14 10.62
C ASN A 157 0.57 12.12 10.73
N GLY A 158 1.64 12.50 11.43
CA GLY A 158 2.83 11.65 11.65
C GLY A 158 3.94 11.84 10.62
N ARG A 159 3.78 12.72 9.63
CA ARG A 159 4.79 12.97 8.58
C ARG A 159 6.05 13.63 9.12
N THR A 160 5.95 14.57 10.05
CA THR A 160 7.12 15.17 10.71
C THR A 160 7.92 14.10 11.48
N LYS A 161 7.24 13.16 12.15
CA LYS A 161 7.89 12.01 12.79
C LYS A 161 8.57 11.11 11.77
N ALA A 162 7.89 10.79 10.67
CA ALA A 162 8.47 10.00 9.57
C ALA A 162 9.68 10.69 8.91
N LEU A 163 9.66 12.02 8.81
CA LEU A 163 10.74 12.83 8.27
C LEU A 163 12.00 12.78 9.15
N ALA A 164 11.82 12.68 10.48
CA ALA A 164 12.93 12.54 11.41
C ALA A 164 13.69 11.20 11.24
N ASP A 165 13.02 10.14 10.78
CA ASP A 165 13.66 8.84 10.53
C ASP A 165 14.63 8.93 9.34
N HIS A 166 15.93 8.79 9.60
CA HIS A 166 16.98 8.89 8.56
C HIS A 166 16.83 7.87 7.43
N THR A 167 16.35 6.67 7.74
CA THR A 167 16.15 5.62 6.74
C THR A 167 14.74 5.69 6.18
N GLY A 168 13.73 5.89 7.03
CA GLY A 168 12.31 5.86 6.67
C GLY A 168 11.82 7.07 5.89
N ARG A 169 12.42 8.26 6.07
CA ARG A 169 11.96 9.51 5.44
C ARG A 169 11.83 9.44 3.93
N GLN A 170 12.58 8.57 3.26
CA GLN A 170 12.46 8.37 1.81
C GLN A 170 11.04 7.97 1.38
N ALA A 171 10.25 7.31 2.23
CA ALA A 171 8.86 6.98 1.95
C ALA A 171 8.02 8.24 1.64
N LEU A 172 8.40 9.40 2.18
CA LEU A 172 7.75 10.69 1.94
C LEU A 172 7.99 11.25 0.53
N ARG A 173 8.98 10.75 -0.21
CA ARG A 173 9.18 11.10 -1.63
C ARG A 173 8.09 10.53 -2.55
N CYS A 174 7.23 9.66 -2.04
CA CYS A 174 6.29 8.92 -2.87
C CYS A 174 5.27 9.83 -3.59
N ILE A 175 5.34 9.82 -4.92
CA ILE A 175 4.40 10.52 -5.82
C ILE A 175 3.09 9.75 -6.07
N ARG A 176 2.88 8.61 -5.39
CA ARG A 176 1.68 7.77 -5.47
C ARG A 176 1.38 7.19 -6.86
N CYS A 177 2.40 6.95 -7.68
CA CYS A 177 2.24 6.36 -9.00
C CYS A 177 1.85 4.86 -9.01
N ALA A 178 1.91 4.16 -7.86
CA ALA A 178 1.62 2.73 -7.76
C ALA A 178 2.52 1.76 -8.57
N ALA A 179 3.60 2.21 -9.21
CA ALA A 179 4.56 1.33 -9.89
C ALA A 179 5.03 0.15 -9.00
N CYS A 180 5.34 0.45 -7.73
CA CYS A 180 5.74 -0.57 -6.76
C CYS A 180 4.64 -1.60 -6.45
N LEU A 181 3.36 -1.22 -6.49
CA LEU A 181 2.24 -2.16 -6.29
C LEU A 181 2.20 -3.14 -7.47
N ASN A 182 2.28 -2.60 -8.69
CA ASN A 182 2.12 -3.37 -9.92
C ASN A 182 3.20 -4.43 -10.12
N VAL A 183 4.43 -4.21 -9.64
CA VAL A 183 5.53 -5.19 -9.74
C VAL A 183 5.61 -6.13 -8.53
N CYS A 184 4.87 -5.86 -7.44
CA CYS A 184 5.03 -6.62 -6.22
C CYS A 184 4.33 -7.98 -6.28
N PRO A 185 5.07 -9.11 -6.15
CA PRO A 185 4.45 -10.43 -6.22
C PRO A 185 3.51 -10.71 -5.05
N VAL A 186 3.74 -10.08 -3.88
CA VAL A 186 2.83 -10.22 -2.73
C VAL A 186 1.50 -9.52 -3.03
N TYR A 187 1.56 -8.24 -3.41
CA TYR A 187 0.36 -7.45 -3.72
C TYR A 187 -0.46 -8.06 -4.85
N GLN A 188 0.18 -8.52 -5.94
CA GLN A 188 -0.52 -9.18 -7.06
C GLN A 188 -1.29 -10.44 -6.64
N ARG A 189 -0.87 -11.12 -5.58
CA ARG A 189 -1.51 -12.36 -5.11
C ARG A 189 -2.53 -12.12 -4.02
N THR A 190 -2.29 -11.17 -3.12
CA THR A 190 -3.16 -10.93 -1.96
C THR A 190 -4.15 -9.79 -2.17
N GLY A 191 -3.91 -8.92 -3.15
CA GLY A 191 -4.63 -7.66 -3.30
C GLY A 191 -4.32 -6.64 -2.19
N GLY A 192 -4.90 -5.45 -2.31
CA GLY A 192 -4.65 -4.36 -1.36
C GLY A 192 -5.36 -4.50 -0.01
N HIS A 193 -6.53 -5.14 0.03
CA HIS A 193 -7.30 -5.29 1.27
C HIS A 193 -6.55 -6.13 2.32
N ALA A 194 -5.74 -7.09 1.89
CA ALA A 194 -4.94 -7.95 2.78
C ALA A 194 -3.92 -7.16 3.63
N TYR A 195 -3.55 -5.96 3.22
CA TYR A 195 -2.64 -5.10 3.99
C TYR A 195 -3.34 -4.46 5.20
N GLY A 196 -4.67 -4.35 5.21
CA GLY A 196 -5.42 -3.83 6.35
C GLY A 196 -5.16 -2.35 6.69
N ALA A 197 -4.65 -1.56 5.74
CA ALA A 197 -4.32 -0.15 5.91
C ALA A 197 -4.76 0.68 4.70
N THR A 198 -4.88 2.00 4.88
CA THR A 198 -5.26 2.94 3.82
C THR A 198 -4.30 2.92 2.64
N TYR A 199 -3.00 2.78 2.91
CA TYR A 199 -1.99 2.61 1.87
C TYR A 199 -1.66 1.12 1.72
N PRO A 200 -1.99 0.48 0.59
CA PRO A 200 -1.65 -0.91 0.34
C PRO A 200 -0.28 -1.08 -0.35
N GLY A 201 0.15 -2.33 -0.50
CA GLY A 201 1.34 -2.68 -1.28
C GLY A 201 2.67 -2.29 -0.63
N PRO A 202 3.79 -2.36 -1.38
CA PRO A 202 5.12 -2.11 -0.81
C PRO A 202 5.29 -0.73 -0.19
N ILE A 203 4.76 0.33 -0.81
CA ILE A 203 4.80 1.67 -0.21
C ILE A 203 3.98 1.73 1.08
N GLY A 204 2.82 1.10 1.11
CA GLY A 204 1.99 1.02 2.31
C GLY A 204 2.65 0.27 3.46
N ALA A 205 3.41 -0.78 3.13
CA ALA A 205 4.13 -1.60 4.08
C ALA A 205 5.23 -0.84 4.85
N ILE A 206 5.78 0.23 4.26
CA ILE A 206 6.76 1.10 4.93
C ILE A 206 6.14 2.40 5.46
N LEU A 207 5.21 3.00 4.72
CA LEU A 207 4.69 4.32 5.07
C LEU A 207 3.74 4.25 6.27
N THR A 208 2.84 3.27 6.30
CA THR A 208 1.85 3.19 7.39
C THR A 208 2.52 3.08 8.75
N PRO A 209 3.48 2.16 8.99
CA PRO A 209 4.20 2.10 10.25
C PRO A 209 4.96 3.39 10.61
N LEU A 210 5.49 4.12 9.62
CA LEU A 210 6.15 5.40 9.85
C LEU A 210 5.18 6.49 10.31
N LEU A 211 3.94 6.49 9.81
CA LEU A 211 2.93 7.48 10.16
C LEU A 211 2.26 7.17 11.50
N VAL A 212 1.82 5.93 11.72
CA VAL A 212 1.03 5.55 12.92
C VAL A 212 1.86 4.93 14.04
N GLY A 213 3.14 4.64 13.81
CA GLY A 213 4.00 3.90 14.72
C GLY A 213 4.04 2.40 14.42
N ILE A 214 5.21 1.79 14.63
CA ILE A 214 5.48 0.39 14.30
C ILE A 214 4.63 -0.57 15.16
N GLU A 215 4.30 -0.17 16.37
CA GLU A 215 3.47 -0.89 17.33
C GLU A 215 2.02 -1.09 16.86
N HIS A 216 1.51 -0.20 16.00
CA HIS A 216 0.15 -0.26 15.45
C HIS A 216 0.08 -0.97 14.10
N ALA A 217 1.21 -1.19 13.43
CA ALA A 217 1.29 -1.91 12.16
C ALA A 217 2.52 -2.85 12.06
N PRO A 218 2.80 -3.69 13.07
CA PRO A 218 4.05 -4.47 13.13
C PRO A 218 4.16 -5.54 12.04
N GLN A 219 3.04 -6.01 11.51
CA GLN A 219 2.97 -7.05 10.48
C GLN A 219 3.27 -6.52 9.07
N LEU A 220 3.05 -5.23 8.82
CA LEU A 220 3.14 -4.65 7.48
C LEU A 220 4.53 -4.78 6.85
N PRO A 221 5.64 -4.53 7.57
CA PRO A 221 6.98 -4.73 7.01
C PRO A 221 7.27 -6.18 6.59
N PHE A 222 6.53 -7.15 7.11
CA PHE A 222 6.67 -8.57 6.77
C PHE A 222 5.88 -8.98 5.51
N ALA A 223 5.00 -8.11 5.00
CA ALA A 223 4.23 -8.34 3.77
C ALA A 223 5.08 -8.09 2.49
N SER A 224 6.28 -8.68 2.45
CA SER A 224 7.25 -8.55 1.34
C SER A 224 8.21 -9.73 1.30
N SER A 225 8.55 -10.18 0.08
CA SER A 225 9.61 -11.15 -0.18
C SER A 225 11.02 -10.55 -0.19
N LEU A 226 11.16 -9.23 -0.06
CA LEU A 226 12.42 -8.49 -0.19
C LEU A 226 13.14 -8.69 -1.54
N CYS A 227 12.40 -9.01 -2.61
CA CYS A 227 12.98 -9.26 -3.94
C CYS A 227 13.57 -8.04 -4.65
N GLY A 228 13.39 -6.82 -4.14
CA GLY A 228 14.00 -5.61 -4.72
C GLY A 228 13.25 -4.98 -5.90
N ALA A 229 12.35 -5.68 -6.58
CA ALA A 229 11.68 -5.17 -7.80
C ALA A 229 10.97 -3.81 -7.61
N CYS A 230 10.40 -3.56 -6.43
CA CYS A 230 9.77 -2.28 -6.11
C CYS A 230 10.74 -1.08 -6.05
N TYR A 231 12.02 -1.31 -5.76
CA TYR A 231 13.07 -0.30 -5.82
C TYR A 231 13.47 -0.02 -7.27
N GLU A 232 13.69 -1.07 -8.07
CA GLU A 232 14.08 -0.96 -9.48
C GLU A 232 13.11 -0.13 -10.32
N VAL A 233 11.80 -0.24 -10.04
CA VAL A 233 10.77 0.50 -10.78
C VAL A 233 10.42 1.86 -10.16
N CYS A 234 11.01 2.24 -9.03
CA CYS A 234 10.60 3.46 -8.33
C CYS A 234 11.17 4.71 -9.02
N PRO A 235 10.35 5.61 -9.60
CA PRO A 235 10.84 6.79 -10.32
C PRO A 235 11.44 7.88 -9.40
N VAL A 236 11.29 7.72 -8.08
CA VAL A 236 11.76 8.66 -7.05
C VAL A 236 12.70 7.97 -6.05
N GLU A 237 13.30 6.87 -6.49
CA GLU A 237 14.41 6.17 -5.84
C GLU A 237 14.16 5.84 -4.36
N ILE A 238 12.99 5.32 -4.05
CA ILE A 238 12.67 4.83 -2.70
C ILE A 238 13.18 3.39 -2.60
N ASP A 239 14.23 3.18 -1.80
CA ASP A 239 14.73 1.86 -1.42
C ASP A 239 13.81 1.26 -0.35
N ILE A 240 12.66 0.77 -0.82
CA ILE A 240 11.66 0.10 0.01
C ILE A 240 12.25 -1.12 0.75
N PRO A 241 13.06 -2.02 0.12
CA PRO A 241 13.70 -3.13 0.82
C PRO A 241 14.48 -2.72 2.08
N THR A 242 15.32 -1.70 1.99
CA THR A 242 16.11 -1.22 3.14
C THR A 242 15.21 -0.71 4.26
N VAL A 243 14.17 0.07 3.93
CA VAL A 243 13.21 0.56 4.94
C VAL A 243 12.44 -0.61 5.57
N LEU A 244 12.05 -1.62 4.80
CA LEU A 244 11.38 -2.82 5.32
C LEU A 244 12.25 -3.57 6.32
N VAL A 245 13.54 -3.78 6.03
CA VAL A 245 14.46 -4.47 6.94
C VAL A 245 14.60 -3.70 8.26
N LYS A 246 14.76 -2.38 8.20
CA LYS A 246 14.77 -1.53 9.40
C LYS A 246 13.47 -1.68 10.20
N LEU A 247 12.31 -1.53 9.55
CA LEU A 247 11.02 -1.58 10.25
C LEU A 247 10.73 -2.98 10.82
N ARG A 248 11.23 -4.06 10.20
CA ARG A 248 11.19 -5.41 10.79
C ARG A 248 12.04 -5.49 12.06
N HIS A 249 13.23 -4.90 12.06
CA HIS A 249 14.05 -4.79 13.26
C HIS A 249 13.31 -4.00 14.36
N ASP A 250 12.76 -2.83 14.02
CA ASP A 250 12.01 -2.01 14.95
C ASP A 250 10.79 -2.75 15.53
N ALA A 251 10.06 -3.51 14.71
CA ALA A 251 8.91 -4.31 15.14
C ALA A 251 9.30 -5.40 16.16
N VAL A 252 10.38 -6.13 15.88
CA VAL A 252 10.90 -7.18 16.78
C VAL A 252 11.43 -6.56 18.08
N THR A 253 12.15 -5.44 17.99
CA THR A 253 12.70 -4.74 19.15
C THR A 253 11.59 -4.14 20.03
N ALA A 254 10.51 -3.62 19.43
CA ALA A 254 9.38 -3.06 20.17
C ALA A 254 8.57 -4.12 20.94
N LYS A 255 8.52 -5.36 20.44
CA LYS A 255 7.85 -6.50 21.10
C LYS A 255 8.74 -7.74 21.11
N PRO A 256 9.75 -7.80 22.00
CA PRO A 256 10.70 -8.91 22.02
C PRO A 256 10.01 -10.23 22.37
N HIS A 257 10.21 -11.24 21.53
CA HIS A 257 9.62 -12.56 21.71
C HIS A 257 10.58 -13.46 22.48
N LYS A 258 10.69 -13.27 23.80
CA LYS A 258 11.67 -13.96 24.68
C LYS A 258 11.79 -15.46 24.44
N ALA A 259 10.68 -16.17 24.22
CA ALA A 259 10.69 -17.62 23.95
C ALA A 259 11.28 -17.96 22.57
N GLN A 260 10.94 -17.18 21.54
CA GLN A 260 11.48 -17.30 20.19
C GLN A 260 12.97 -16.94 20.18
N ASP A 261 13.35 -15.85 20.84
CA ASP A 261 14.74 -15.41 20.95
C ASP A 261 15.61 -16.46 21.65
N ALA A 262 15.12 -17.03 22.76
CA ALA A 262 15.79 -18.15 23.43
C ALA A 262 15.91 -19.39 22.54
N THR A 263 14.89 -19.68 21.74
CA THR A 263 14.91 -20.82 20.78
C THR A 263 15.96 -20.59 19.70
N PHE A 264 16.04 -19.39 19.11
CA PHE A 264 17.06 -19.05 18.12
C PHE A 264 18.46 -19.00 18.71
N ALA A 265 18.63 -18.50 19.94
CA ALA A 265 19.91 -18.52 20.64
C ALA A 265 20.40 -19.96 20.89
N ALA A 266 19.51 -20.86 21.34
CA ALA A 266 19.83 -22.27 21.51
C ALA A 266 20.20 -22.93 20.16
N ALA A 267 19.47 -22.62 19.09
CA ALA A 267 19.77 -23.11 17.74
C ALA A 267 21.13 -22.60 17.24
N ALA A 268 21.43 -21.32 17.43
CA ALA A 268 22.72 -20.71 17.07
C ALA A 268 23.87 -21.35 17.85
N GLN A 269 23.70 -21.59 19.15
CA GLN A 269 24.69 -22.29 19.98
C GLN A 269 24.92 -23.73 19.52
N ALA A 270 23.85 -24.45 19.14
CA ALA A 270 23.93 -25.81 18.61
C ALA A 270 24.67 -25.82 17.25
N MET A 271 24.35 -24.88 16.35
CA MET A 271 24.96 -24.77 15.01
C MET A 271 26.40 -24.24 15.05
N GLY A 272 26.75 -23.43 16.05
CA GLY A 272 28.07 -22.78 16.17
C GLY A 272 29.22 -23.72 16.51
N GLY A 273 29.06 -25.04 16.46
CA GLY A 273 30.18 -25.96 16.64
C GLY A 273 29.88 -27.36 16.14
N ARG A 274 30.84 -27.97 15.41
CA ARG A 274 30.67 -29.29 14.78
C ARG A 274 30.19 -30.37 15.73
N ARG A 275 30.75 -30.44 16.95
CA ARG A 275 30.40 -31.45 17.96
C ARG A 275 28.96 -31.26 18.47
N ARG A 276 28.60 -30.01 18.83
CA ARG A 276 27.25 -29.63 19.30
C ARG A 276 26.19 -29.90 18.24
N TRP A 277 26.45 -29.49 17.00
CA TRP A 277 25.54 -29.71 15.88
C TRP A 277 25.33 -31.19 15.57
N THR A 278 26.42 -31.98 15.60
CA THR A 278 26.33 -33.43 15.37
C THR A 278 25.55 -34.12 16.49
N ALA A 279 25.73 -33.70 17.74
CA ALA A 279 24.94 -34.21 18.86
C ALA A 279 23.45 -33.85 18.72
N ALA A 280 23.13 -32.60 18.36
CA ALA A 280 21.76 -32.14 18.13
C ALA A 280 21.07 -32.91 16.97
N LEU A 281 21.77 -33.17 15.87
CA LEU A 281 21.23 -33.98 14.77
C LEU A 281 21.01 -35.44 15.17
N ARG A 282 21.85 -36.00 16.03
CA ARG A 282 21.67 -37.36 16.55
C ARG A 282 20.49 -37.46 17.51
N SER A 283 20.29 -36.45 18.37
CA SER A 283 19.14 -36.40 19.29
C SER A 283 17.82 -36.12 18.56
N ALA A 284 17.83 -35.50 17.38
CA ALA A 284 16.63 -35.30 16.56
C ALA A 284 15.89 -36.61 16.22
N ARG A 285 16.57 -37.77 16.24
CA ARG A 285 15.91 -39.09 16.10
C ARG A 285 14.88 -39.36 17.20
N LEU A 286 15.06 -38.78 18.40
CA LEU A 286 14.13 -38.90 19.52
C LEU A 286 12.78 -38.24 19.23
N LEU A 287 12.71 -37.32 18.26
CA LEU A 287 11.45 -36.72 17.81
C LEU A 287 10.50 -37.75 17.18
N ARG A 288 11.01 -38.93 16.76
CA ARG A 288 10.18 -40.08 16.35
C ARG A 288 9.29 -40.62 17.46
N LEU A 289 9.62 -40.36 18.72
CA LEU A 289 8.82 -40.77 19.88
C LEU A 289 7.54 -39.93 20.02
N VAL A 290 7.48 -38.77 19.36
CA VAL A 290 6.41 -37.77 19.46
C VAL A 290 5.42 -37.87 18.29
N ARG A 291 5.18 -39.10 17.80
CA ARG A 291 4.39 -39.48 16.60
C ARG A 291 3.33 -38.45 16.18
N HIS A 292 3.55 -37.81 15.03
CA HIS A 292 2.65 -36.93 14.27
C HIS A 292 1.90 -35.80 15.02
N ALA A 293 2.05 -35.69 16.34
CA ALA A 293 1.35 -34.70 17.16
C ALA A 293 2.31 -34.15 18.21
N ALA A 294 2.65 -32.88 18.09
CA ALA A 294 3.47 -32.22 19.09
C ALA A 294 2.64 -32.01 20.38
N PRO A 295 3.25 -32.12 21.57
CA PRO A 295 2.57 -31.79 22.82
C PRO A 295 2.19 -30.30 22.85
N PRO A 296 1.18 -29.89 23.65
CA PRO A 296 0.91 -28.48 23.92
C PRO A 296 2.19 -27.76 24.39
N PRO A 297 2.47 -26.53 23.91
CA PRO A 297 1.61 -25.65 23.10
C PRO A 297 1.68 -25.87 21.58
N LEU A 298 2.57 -26.74 21.10
CA LEU A 298 2.81 -26.98 19.67
C LEU A 298 1.71 -27.82 19.01
N SER A 299 0.84 -28.45 19.80
CA SER A 299 -0.30 -29.25 19.34
C SER A 299 -1.28 -28.49 18.43
N ARG A 300 -1.30 -27.15 18.46
CA ARG A 300 -2.10 -26.34 17.54
C ARG A 300 -1.57 -26.38 16.11
N TRP A 301 -0.25 -26.40 15.94
CA TRP A 301 0.41 -26.43 14.64
C TRP A 301 0.19 -27.77 13.94
N THR A 302 0.17 -28.87 14.71
CA THR A 302 -0.08 -30.22 14.19
C THR A 302 -1.55 -30.54 13.90
N ARG A 303 -2.48 -29.58 14.05
CA ARG A 303 -3.88 -29.78 13.65
C ARG A 303 -4.11 -29.65 12.14
N THR A 304 -3.27 -28.87 11.48
CA THR A 304 -3.39 -28.56 10.04
C THR A 304 -2.14 -28.90 9.26
N ARG A 305 -1.09 -29.41 9.92
CA ARG A 305 0.20 -29.75 9.32
C ARG A 305 0.74 -31.03 9.94
N ASP A 306 1.17 -31.96 9.10
CA ASP A 306 1.85 -33.15 9.58
C ASP A 306 3.30 -32.85 9.93
N LEU A 307 3.78 -33.41 11.04
CA LEU A 307 5.21 -33.43 11.35
C LEU A 307 5.88 -34.50 10.47
N PRO A 308 6.90 -34.15 9.66
CA PRO A 308 7.65 -35.14 8.91
C PRO A 308 8.41 -36.06 9.88
N ASP A 309 8.40 -37.36 9.60
CA ASP A 309 9.16 -38.32 10.40
C ASP A 309 10.68 -38.06 10.21
N PRO A 310 11.44 -37.83 11.30
CA PRO A 310 12.89 -37.72 11.20
C PRO A 310 13.44 -39.01 10.58
N PRO A 311 14.48 -38.99 9.73
CA PRO A 311 15.08 -40.22 9.21
C PRO A 311 15.67 -41.10 10.33
N PRO A 312 15.76 -42.44 10.15
CA PRO A 312 16.21 -43.35 11.21
C PRO A 312 17.69 -43.15 11.55
N GLN A 313 18.44 -42.55 10.63
CA GLN A 313 19.83 -42.16 10.79
C GLN A 313 20.08 -40.79 10.09
N PRO A 314 20.80 -39.86 10.73
CA PRO A 314 21.32 -38.66 10.10
C PRO A 314 22.21 -39.02 8.93
N LEU A 315 22.15 -38.19 7.90
CA LEU A 315 22.98 -38.29 6.70
C LEU A 315 24.46 -38.49 7.04
N ARG A 316 24.98 -37.79 8.06
CA ARG A 316 26.40 -37.87 8.47
C ARG A 316 26.81 -39.25 9.00
N ASP A 317 25.94 -39.90 9.77
CA ASP A 317 26.22 -41.24 10.30
C ASP A 317 26.09 -42.30 9.20
N TRP A 318 25.11 -42.14 8.30
CA TRP A 318 24.98 -42.99 7.12
C TRP A 318 26.18 -42.88 6.17
N TRP A 319 26.63 -41.65 5.91
CA TRP A 319 27.76 -41.36 5.04
C TRP A 319 29.07 -41.94 5.59
N ALA A 320 29.31 -41.81 6.90
CA ALA A 320 30.51 -42.37 7.53
C ALA A 320 30.57 -43.91 7.48
N LYS A 321 29.42 -44.59 7.43
CA LYS A 321 29.34 -46.05 7.30
C LYS A 321 29.56 -46.56 5.87
N ARG A 322 29.41 -45.69 4.87
CA ARG A 322 29.54 -46.03 3.43
C ARG A 322 30.81 -45.50 2.80
N LYS A 323 31.68 -44.90 3.62
CA LYS A 323 33.00 -44.44 3.22
C LYS A 323 34.04 -45.53 3.45
#